data_AF-A0A968BYR6-F1
#
_entry.id   AF-A0A968BYR6-F1
#
_cell.length_a   1.000
_cell.length_b   1.000
_cell.length_c   1.000
_cell.angle_alpha   90.00
_cell.angle_beta   90.00
_cell.angle_gamma   90.00
#
_symmetry.space_group_name_H-M   'P 1'
#
loop_
_entity.id
_entity.type
_entity.pdbx_description
1 polymer ?
#
loop_
_entity_poly.entity_id
_entity_poly.type
_entity_poly.pdbx_seq_one_letter_code
_entity_poly.pdbx_strand_id
1 'polypeptide(L)'
;MITIFRGRKLSLQGAEEVIYAEVAVALRDQIHHFNTGKSCNPFAVFMKIALHTDENGWAFPGNRSISASTGISTAHALASARTHLQKVRIDGHRVLEVYRERRPDGTFGRHLYRIFPDAWTDGLEHVPATFDAEALDLLVTDYVGDHGDAQPDVDNPHVDDPHAEEPHADHPQHKKNQSMKDHQDQRSGSAGLNPTTTQQTSDEPLVEGQPPAEDQGTKAASAFTPCDLAEFIEAHSKYRFQPGGQHERLLHIVQDRDRQHPAPSDLYLNRAQREAFKAWVLTKIEWAEGETGRRKPLRSLVSAICNYAQPQFGWFAFWSDWIEQRQGAKGERGAETPGDPGRAKGTGGSPPDQESSAEQPHWAQVARFLANAGKQVD
;
A
#
# COMPACT_ATOMS: atom_id res chain seq x y z
N MET A 1 -30.54 6.20 6.54
CA MET A 1 -29.28 5.60 6.04
C MET A 1 -28.15 5.81 7.06
N ILE A 2 -27.96 7.04 7.54
CA ILE A 2 -27.27 7.32 8.80
C ILE A 2 -28.22 8.17 9.65
N THR A 3 -28.29 7.90 10.96
CA THR A 3 -29.05 8.70 11.93
C THR A 3 -28.08 9.21 12.98
N ILE A 4 -28.06 10.53 13.21
CA ILE A 4 -27.29 11.14 14.29
C ILE A 4 -28.25 11.45 15.43
N PHE A 5 -27.92 11.04 16.65
CA PHE A 5 -28.74 11.34 17.81
C PHE A 5 -27.90 11.60 19.05
N ARG A 6 -28.39 12.51 19.89
CA ARG A 6 -27.85 12.76 21.22
C ARG A 6 -28.39 11.71 22.19
N GLY A 7 -27.50 10.92 22.76
CA GLY A 7 -27.81 9.99 23.83
C GLY A 7 -27.20 10.45 25.15
N ARG A 8 -27.73 9.92 26.25
CA ARG A 8 -27.14 10.08 27.57
C ARG A 8 -26.59 8.75 28.03
N LYS A 9 -25.27 8.65 28.19
CA LYS A 9 -24.62 7.48 28.76
C LYS A 9 -24.65 7.59 30.28
N LEU A 10 -25.34 6.67 30.94
CA LEU A 10 -25.34 6.54 32.40
C LEU A 10 -24.34 5.45 32.79
N SER A 11 -23.35 5.80 33.60
CA SER A 11 -22.31 4.89 34.09
C SER A 11 -22.07 5.10 35.58
N LEU A 12 -21.33 4.18 36.21
CA LEU A 12 -20.89 4.36 37.62
C LEU A 12 -20.01 5.61 37.81
N GLN A 13 -19.36 6.10 36.75
CA GLN A 13 -18.58 7.33 36.77
C GLN A 13 -19.42 8.60 36.56
N GLY A 14 -20.73 8.48 36.33
CA GLY A 14 -21.63 9.61 36.13
C GLY A 14 -22.41 9.54 34.81
N ALA A 15 -23.04 10.66 34.48
CA ALA A 15 -23.83 10.82 33.27
C ALA A 15 -23.07 11.70 32.26
N GLU A 16 -22.94 11.21 31.04
CA GLU A 16 -22.24 11.88 29.94
C GLU A 16 -23.20 12.03 28.75
N GLU A 17 -23.20 13.20 28.11
CA GLU A 17 -23.88 13.37 26.83
C GLU A 17 -22.95 12.86 25.72
N VAL A 18 -23.48 11.97 24.88
CA VAL A 18 -22.70 11.31 23.83
C VAL A 18 -23.48 11.37 22.53
N ILE A 19 -22.80 11.75 21.45
CA ILE A 19 -23.37 11.74 20.11
C ILE A 19 -23.14 10.36 19.51
N TYR A 20 -24.22 9.74 19.05
CA TYR A 20 -24.20 8.44 18.40
C TYR A 20 -24.55 8.59 16.92
N ALA A 21 -23.90 7.77 16.09
CA ALA A 21 -24.25 7.58 14.70
C ALA A 21 -24.74 6.14 14.50
N GLU A 22 -26.00 5.99 14.11
CA GLU A 22 -26.55 4.71 13.68
C GLU A 22 -26.44 4.59 12.16
N VAL A 23 -25.87 3.48 11.68
CA VAL A 23 -25.73 3.20 10.25
C VAL A 23 -26.68 2.07 9.88
N ALA A 24 -27.67 2.35 9.04
CA ALA A 24 -28.65 1.36 8.61
C ALA A 24 -28.00 0.36 7.64
N VAL A 25 -28.33 -0.93 7.77
CA VAL A 25 -27.86 -1.99 6.85
C VAL A 25 -28.23 -1.68 5.39
N ALA A 26 -29.35 -0.99 5.17
CA ALA A 26 -29.77 -0.51 3.85
C ALA A 26 -28.72 0.38 3.13
N LEU A 27 -27.78 0.99 3.86
CA LEU A 27 -26.64 1.70 3.26
C LEU A 27 -25.85 0.78 2.32
N ARG A 28 -25.77 -0.52 2.61
CA ARG A 28 -25.08 -1.51 1.78
C ARG A 28 -25.50 -1.43 0.31
N ASP A 29 -26.79 -1.32 0.07
CA ASP A 29 -27.35 -1.32 -1.29
C ASP A 29 -27.05 0.01 -2.01
N GLN A 30 -26.67 1.04 -1.26
CA GLN A 30 -26.34 2.38 -1.76
C GLN A 30 -24.82 2.62 -1.91
N ILE A 31 -23.95 1.71 -1.43
CA ILE A 31 -22.48 1.86 -1.47
C ILE A 31 -21.97 2.11 -2.90
N HIS A 32 -22.62 1.51 -3.90
CA HIS A 32 -22.22 1.64 -5.29
C HIS A 32 -22.23 3.09 -5.81
N HIS A 33 -23.05 3.98 -5.24
CA HIS A 33 -23.05 5.42 -5.58
C HIS A 33 -21.75 6.14 -5.18
N PHE A 34 -21.03 5.60 -4.20
CA PHE A 34 -19.76 6.14 -3.71
C PHE A 34 -18.56 5.64 -4.52
N ASN A 35 -18.74 4.67 -5.40
CA ASN A 35 -17.67 4.10 -6.20
C ASN A 35 -17.40 4.97 -7.44
N THR A 36 -16.19 5.49 -7.55
CA THR A 36 -15.73 6.29 -8.70
C THR A 36 -14.99 5.46 -9.76
N GLY A 37 -14.71 4.18 -9.47
CA GLY A 37 -13.75 3.37 -10.23
C GLY A 37 -12.30 3.88 -10.15
N LYS A 38 -12.05 4.93 -9.35
CA LYS A 38 -10.74 5.57 -9.15
C LYS A 38 -10.24 5.34 -7.73
N SER A 39 -8.94 5.46 -7.52
CA SER A 39 -8.27 5.29 -6.23
C SER A 39 -8.45 6.51 -5.29
N CYS A 40 -9.68 7.01 -5.12
CA CYS A 40 -9.99 8.15 -4.25
C CYS A 40 -10.95 7.83 -3.08
N ASN A 41 -11.40 6.57 -2.95
CA ASN A 41 -12.26 6.06 -1.86
C ASN A 41 -13.26 7.08 -1.25
N PRO A 42 -14.24 7.58 -2.01
CA PRO A 42 -15.22 8.56 -1.51
C PRO A 42 -16.07 8.03 -0.35
N PHE A 43 -16.34 6.73 -0.31
CA PHE A 43 -17.11 6.11 0.79
C PHE A 43 -16.42 6.30 2.15
N ALA A 44 -15.11 6.04 2.23
CA ALA A 44 -14.37 6.23 3.48
C ALA A 44 -14.33 7.70 3.91
N VAL A 45 -14.20 8.63 2.95
CA VAL A 45 -14.27 10.08 3.23
C VAL A 45 -15.65 10.45 3.78
N PHE A 46 -16.72 9.98 3.15
CA PHE A 46 -18.08 10.19 3.62
C PHE A 46 -18.29 9.66 5.04
N MET A 47 -17.88 8.42 5.32
CA MET A 47 -18.00 7.83 6.65
C MET A 47 -17.21 8.60 7.71
N LYS A 48 -16.00 9.05 7.38
CA LYS A 48 -15.20 9.87 8.31
C LYS A 48 -15.91 11.19 8.65
N ILE A 49 -16.50 11.86 7.66
CA ILE A 49 -17.29 13.08 7.86
C ILE A 49 -18.53 12.79 8.71
N ALA A 50 -19.28 11.75 8.37
CA ALA A 50 -20.50 11.35 9.10
C ALA A 50 -20.21 11.06 10.59
N LEU A 51 -19.07 10.44 10.89
CA LEU A 51 -18.66 10.16 12.27
C LEU A 51 -18.12 11.39 13.03
N HIS A 52 -17.84 12.50 12.34
CA HIS A 52 -17.48 13.80 12.97
C HIS A 52 -18.66 14.76 13.01
N THR A 53 -19.86 14.27 12.70
CA THR A 53 -21.06 15.08 12.70
C THR A 53 -21.49 15.36 14.13
N ASP A 54 -21.70 16.63 14.43
CA ASP A 54 -22.25 17.08 15.69
C ASP A 54 -23.77 16.89 15.74
N GLU A 55 -24.35 17.30 16.84
CA GLU A 55 -25.79 17.30 17.09
C GLU A 55 -26.67 18.07 16.09
N ASN A 56 -26.10 19.04 15.37
CA ASN A 56 -26.82 19.89 14.42
C ASN A 56 -26.51 19.49 12.96
N GLY A 57 -25.84 18.36 12.77
CA GLY A 57 -25.52 17.86 11.44
C GLY A 57 -24.26 18.44 10.82
N TRP A 58 -23.49 19.23 11.58
CA TRP A 58 -22.25 19.85 11.11
C TRP A 58 -21.05 18.99 11.41
N ALA A 59 -20.13 18.87 10.46
CA ALA A 59 -18.87 18.17 10.65
C ALA A 59 -17.71 19.03 10.14
N PHE A 60 -16.56 19.03 10.82
CA PHE A 60 -15.39 19.83 10.40
C PHE A 60 -14.05 19.09 10.53
N PRO A 61 -13.93 17.80 10.15
CA PRO A 61 -12.65 17.12 10.15
C PRO A 61 -11.66 17.77 9.17
N GLY A 62 -10.45 18.07 9.64
CA GLY A 62 -9.38 18.61 8.78
C GLY A 62 -8.84 17.58 7.78
N ASN A 63 -8.21 18.04 6.70
CA ASN A 63 -7.65 17.18 5.64
C ASN A 63 -6.72 16.10 6.19
N ARG A 64 -5.84 16.45 7.14
CA ARG A 64 -4.91 15.49 7.78
C ARG A 64 -5.66 14.38 8.52
N SER A 65 -6.72 14.72 9.27
CA SER A 65 -7.56 13.75 9.99
C SER A 65 -8.28 12.81 9.02
N ILE A 66 -8.80 13.34 7.92
CA ILE A 66 -9.45 12.54 6.87
C ILE A 66 -8.43 11.62 6.20
N SER A 67 -7.29 12.14 5.74
CA SER A 67 -6.22 11.36 5.11
C SER A 67 -5.71 10.22 6.00
N ALA A 68 -5.46 10.51 7.28
CA ALA A 68 -4.97 9.52 8.24
C ALA A 68 -5.95 8.34 8.42
N SER A 69 -7.27 8.60 8.39
CA SER A 69 -8.29 7.57 8.63
C SER A 69 -8.72 6.83 7.36
N THR A 70 -8.56 7.44 6.19
CA THR A 70 -9.04 6.91 4.91
C THR A 70 -7.94 6.26 4.07
N GLY A 71 -6.67 6.44 4.45
CA GLY A 71 -5.51 5.98 3.67
C GLY A 71 -5.25 6.80 2.40
N ILE A 72 -5.96 7.91 2.20
CA ILE A 72 -5.76 8.81 1.07
C ILE A 72 -4.55 9.69 1.33
N SER A 73 -3.45 9.41 0.62
CA SER A 73 -2.15 10.06 0.82
C SER A 73 -1.97 11.37 0.04
N THR A 74 -2.80 11.65 -0.97
CA THR A 74 -2.64 12.82 -1.84
C THR A 74 -3.79 13.81 -1.69
N ALA A 75 -3.46 15.10 -1.66
CA ALA A 75 -4.44 16.19 -1.62
C ALA A 75 -5.38 16.15 -2.83
N HIS A 76 -4.85 15.81 -4.01
CA HIS A 76 -5.65 15.67 -5.23
C HIS A 76 -6.70 14.56 -5.12
N ALA A 77 -6.34 13.38 -4.58
CA ALA A 77 -7.31 12.30 -4.40
C ALA A 77 -8.40 12.67 -3.38
N LEU A 78 -8.04 13.36 -2.29
CA LEU A 78 -9.00 13.84 -1.30
C LEU A 78 -9.94 14.90 -1.88
N ALA A 79 -9.41 15.85 -2.66
CA ALA A 79 -10.21 16.84 -3.38
C ALA A 79 -11.17 16.15 -4.37
N SER A 80 -10.67 15.22 -5.17
CA SER A 80 -11.48 14.44 -6.11
C SER A 80 -12.58 13.63 -5.41
N ALA A 81 -12.30 13.04 -4.24
CA ALA A 81 -13.29 12.34 -3.44
C ALA A 81 -14.41 13.27 -2.96
N ARG A 82 -14.06 14.44 -2.42
CA ARG A 82 -15.04 15.44 -1.98
C ARG A 82 -15.90 15.94 -3.13
N THR A 83 -15.28 16.30 -4.25
CA THR A 83 -15.99 16.71 -5.47
C THR A 83 -16.95 15.63 -5.96
N HIS A 84 -16.58 14.35 -5.87
CA HIS A 84 -17.51 13.26 -6.18
C HIS A 84 -18.70 13.28 -5.23
N LEU A 85 -18.47 13.31 -3.92
CA LEU A 85 -19.54 13.31 -2.91
C LEU A 85 -20.52 14.48 -3.06
N GLN A 86 -20.05 15.66 -3.45
CA GLN A 86 -20.91 16.83 -3.73
C GLN A 86 -21.84 16.60 -4.93
N LYS A 87 -21.44 15.73 -5.88
CA LYS A 87 -22.22 15.38 -7.07
C LYS A 87 -23.15 14.19 -6.85
N VAL A 88 -22.86 13.32 -5.88
CA VAL A 88 -23.70 12.13 -5.62
C VAL A 88 -25.09 12.57 -5.17
N ARG A 89 -26.09 11.89 -5.75
CA ARG A 89 -27.49 11.94 -5.34
C ARG A 89 -27.97 10.52 -5.05
N ILE A 90 -28.67 10.33 -3.94
CA ILE A 90 -29.32 9.05 -3.57
C ILE A 90 -30.80 9.36 -3.43
N ASP A 91 -31.63 8.65 -4.19
CA ASP A 91 -33.08 8.93 -4.27
C ASP A 91 -33.41 10.40 -4.59
N GLY A 92 -32.56 11.05 -5.39
CA GLY A 92 -32.69 12.47 -5.74
C GLY A 92 -32.14 13.46 -4.70
N HIS A 93 -31.78 12.99 -3.50
CA HIS A 93 -31.27 13.82 -2.41
C HIS A 93 -29.74 13.95 -2.43
N ARG A 94 -29.25 15.13 -2.06
CA ARG A 94 -27.82 15.45 -1.99
C ARG A 94 -27.15 14.69 -0.85
N VAL A 95 -25.94 14.19 -1.09
CA VAL A 95 -25.17 13.46 -0.07
C VAL A 95 -24.30 14.38 0.78
N LEU A 96 -23.63 15.37 0.16
CA LEU A 96 -22.68 16.24 0.86
C LEU A 96 -22.75 17.68 0.35
N GLU A 97 -22.80 18.62 1.29
CA GLU A 97 -22.44 20.03 1.10
C GLU A 97 -21.13 20.34 1.80
N VAL A 98 -20.36 21.26 1.20
CA VAL A 98 -19.07 21.69 1.73
C VAL A 98 -19.03 23.21 1.70
N TYR A 99 -18.73 23.79 2.85
CA TYR A 99 -18.48 25.20 3.04
C TYR A 99 -17.02 25.41 3.35
N ARG A 100 -16.51 26.60 3.04
CA ARG A 100 -15.17 27.01 3.42
C ARG A 100 -15.22 28.42 3.97
N GLU A 101 -14.60 28.58 5.12
CA GLU A 101 -14.47 29.90 5.74
C GLU A 101 -13.53 30.76 4.89
N ARG A 102 -13.94 31.99 4.60
CA ARG A 102 -13.11 32.99 3.92
C ARG A 102 -12.59 33.97 4.93
N ARG A 103 -11.28 34.02 5.10
CA ARG A 103 -10.65 34.92 6.06
C ARG A 103 -10.61 36.35 5.51
N PRO A 104 -10.53 37.36 6.40
CA PRO A 104 -10.44 38.77 5.99
C PRO A 104 -9.23 39.10 5.10
N ASP A 105 -8.16 38.30 5.19
CA ASP A 105 -6.95 38.41 4.37
C ASP A 105 -7.13 37.82 2.94
N GLY A 106 -8.33 37.31 2.62
CA GLY A 106 -8.65 36.68 1.35
C GLY A 106 -8.20 35.23 1.24
N THR A 107 -7.53 34.67 2.26
CA THR A 107 -7.17 33.26 2.29
C THR A 107 -8.38 32.40 2.69
N PHE A 108 -8.33 31.13 2.32
CA PHE A 108 -9.37 30.20 2.69
C PHE A 108 -9.01 29.42 3.96
N GLY A 109 -9.91 29.41 4.91
CA GLY A 109 -9.83 28.68 6.16
C GLY A 109 -10.30 27.22 6.06
N ARG A 110 -10.85 26.75 7.18
CA ARG A 110 -11.21 25.35 7.40
C ARG A 110 -12.44 24.96 6.57
N HIS A 111 -12.55 23.67 6.31
CA HIS A 111 -13.73 23.09 5.67
C HIS A 111 -14.78 22.77 6.72
N LEU A 112 -16.03 23.10 6.41
CA LEU A 112 -17.21 22.71 7.16
C LEU A 112 -18.10 21.88 6.23
N TYR A 113 -18.64 20.78 6.73
CA TYR A 113 -19.34 19.78 5.95
C TYR A 113 -20.75 19.57 6.51
N ARG A 114 -21.70 19.30 5.61
CA ARG A 114 -23.05 18.90 5.97
C ARG A 114 -23.47 17.67 5.16
N ILE A 115 -23.78 16.58 5.86
CA ILE A 115 -24.28 15.35 5.23
C ILE A 115 -25.80 15.42 5.08
N PHE A 116 -26.31 14.90 3.96
CA PHE A 116 -27.74 14.94 3.62
C PHE A 116 -28.38 16.33 3.86
N PRO A 117 -27.84 17.40 3.25
CA PRO A 117 -28.26 18.77 3.54
C PRO A 117 -29.76 19.00 3.30
N ASP A 118 -30.39 18.25 2.41
CA ASP A 118 -31.84 18.38 2.13
C ASP A 118 -32.72 17.86 3.28
N ALA A 119 -32.16 17.10 4.23
CA ALA A 119 -32.85 16.69 5.45
C ALA A 119 -32.93 17.81 6.49
N TRP A 120 -32.20 18.91 6.27
CA TRP A 120 -32.10 20.05 7.18
C TRP A 120 -32.85 21.25 6.59
N THR A 121 -33.76 21.81 7.37
CA THR A 121 -34.55 23.00 6.98
C THR A 121 -34.04 24.30 7.59
N ASP A 122 -33.03 24.20 8.46
CA ASP A 122 -32.44 25.26 9.27
C ASP A 122 -31.32 26.04 8.53
N GLY A 123 -30.93 25.61 7.32
CA GLY A 123 -30.00 26.34 6.47
C GLY A 123 -28.59 26.47 7.05
N LEU A 124 -28.20 27.67 7.49
CA LEU A 124 -26.93 27.95 8.19
C LEU A 124 -27.14 28.23 9.69
N GLU A 125 -28.31 27.92 10.23
CA GLU A 125 -28.52 27.97 11.67
C GLU A 125 -27.65 26.92 12.37
N HIS A 126 -27.30 27.20 13.62
CA HIS A 126 -26.49 26.32 14.47
C HIS A 126 -25.10 25.95 13.92
N VAL A 127 -24.54 26.77 13.02
CA VAL A 127 -23.13 26.67 12.65
C VAL A 127 -22.27 26.72 13.93
N PRO A 128 -21.27 25.84 14.08
CA PRO A 128 -20.44 25.80 15.29
C PRO A 128 -19.82 27.18 15.56
N ALA A 129 -19.81 27.61 16.82
CA ALA A 129 -19.34 28.94 17.23
C ALA A 129 -17.88 29.26 16.86
N THR A 130 -17.11 28.25 16.45
CA THR A 130 -15.74 28.37 15.94
C THR A 130 -15.66 28.78 14.47
N PHE A 131 -16.81 28.92 13.78
CA PHE A 131 -16.92 29.38 12.40
C PHE A 131 -17.78 30.64 12.35
N ASP A 132 -17.36 31.61 11.56
CA ASP A 132 -18.17 32.78 11.23
C ASP A 132 -19.12 32.46 10.08
N ALA A 133 -20.43 32.42 10.36
CA ALA A 133 -21.46 32.09 9.38
C ALA A 133 -21.51 33.09 8.21
N GLU A 134 -21.17 34.36 8.44
CA GLU A 134 -21.15 35.38 7.38
C GLU A 134 -19.94 35.21 6.44
N ALA A 135 -18.90 34.53 6.91
CA ALA A 135 -17.67 34.26 6.17
C ALA A 135 -17.68 32.89 5.47
N LEU A 136 -18.77 32.12 5.54
CA LEU A 136 -18.86 30.80 4.92
C LEU A 136 -19.28 30.89 3.45
N ASP A 137 -18.37 30.51 2.56
CA ASP A 137 -18.67 30.34 1.14
C ASP A 137 -19.03 28.88 0.85
N LEU A 138 -20.17 28.65 0.20
CA LEU A 138 -20.54 27.34 -0.33
C LEU A 138 -19.62 26.98 -1.50
N LEU A 139 -18.90 25.87 -1.39
CA LEU A 139 -18.07 25.35 -2.48
C LEU A 139 -18.96 24.67 -3.52
N VAL A 140 -19.42 25.43 -4.51
CA VAL A 140 -20.13 24.87 -5.67
C VAL A 140 -19.12 24.25 -6.64
N THR A 141 -19.30 22.97 -6.96
CA THR A 141 -18.49 22.32 -7.98
C THR A 141 -19.15 22.52 -9.35
N ASP A 142 -18.86 23.64 -10.01
CA ASP A 142 -19.41 23.92 -11.32
C ASP A 142 -18.94 22.90 -12.39
N TYR A 143 -19.82 22.63 -13.35
CA TYR A 143 -19.63 21.70 -14.45
C TYR A 143 -18.57 22.21 -15.46
N VAL A 144 -17.68 21.30 -15.88
CA VAL A 144 -16.92 21.27 -17.15
C VAL A 144 -16.28 22.60 -17.60
N GLY A 145 -15.08 22.86 -17.08
CA GLY A 145 -14.06 23.65 -17.76
C GLY A 145 -12.76 22.86 -17.76
N ASP A 146 -12.35 22.41 -18.93
CA ASP A 146 -11.02 21.85 -19.20
C ASP A 146 -9.98 22.98 -18.99
N HIS A 147 -9.52 23.16 -17.77
CA HIS A 147 -8.38 24.01 -17.45
C HIS A 147 -7.42 23.25 -16.55
N GLY A 148 -6.23 22.99 -17.11
CA GLY A 148 -5.10 22.43 -16.42
C GLY A 148 -4.60 23.29 -15.26
N ASP A 149 -3.84 22.63 -14.40
CA ASP A 149 -2.87 23.23 -13.48
C ASP A 149 -3.40 24.11 -12.33
N ALA A 150 -4.56 23.81 -11.76
CA ALA A 150 -4.88 24.26 -10.39
C ALA A 150 -4.32 23.27 -9.36
N GLN A 151 -3.10 23.52 -8.90
CA GLN A 151 -2.45 22.78 -7.82
C GLN A 151 -3.31 22.87 -6.54
N PRO A 152 -3.61 21.76 -5.83
CA PRO A 152 -4.31 21.85 -4.55
C PRO A 152 -3.38 22.54 -3.54
N ASP A 153 -3.78 23.72 -3.10
CA ASP A 153 -3.06 24.57 -2.17
C ASP A 153 -2.92 23.86 -0.80
N VAL A 154 -1.68 23.70 -0.35
CA VAL A 154 -1.29 22.81 0.77
C VAL A 154 -1.18 23.58 2.09
N ASP A 155 -1.36 24.89 2.09
CA ASP A 155 -1.11 25.70 3.28
C ASP A 155 -2.39 25.93 4.09
N ASN A 156 -2.66 24.98 5.00
CA ASN A 156 -3.56 25.24 6.12
C ASN A 156 -2.69 25.63 7.33
N PRO A 157 -2.66 26.90 7.76
CA PRO A 157 -1.86 27.29 8.91
C PRO A 157 -2.42 26.67 10.20
N HIS A 158 -1.47 26.22 11.01
CA HIS A 158 -1.59 25.55 12.29
C HIS A 158 -2.34 26.42 13.31
N VAL A 159 -3.32 25.82 14.00
CA VAL A 159 -3.82 26.31 15.29
C VAL A 159 -3.86 25.11 16.21
N ASP A 160 -3.23 25.26 17.37
CA ASP A 160 -3.03 24.24 18.39
C ASP A 160 -4.36 23.65 18.86
N ASP A 161 -4.44 22.33 18.81
CA ASP A 161 -5.47 21.54 19.50
C ASP A 161 -5.00 21.39 20.95
N PRO A 162 -5.69 21.95 21.96
CA PRO A 162 -5.20 21.91 23.35
C PRO A 162 -5.32 20.52 24.00
N HIS A 163 -5.64 19.46 23.24
CA HIS A 163 -5.74 18.09 23.77
C HIS A 163 -5.01 17.01 22.96
N ALA A 164 -3.93 17.35 22.26
CA ALA A 164 -2.99 16.34 21.74
C ALA A 164 -1.62 16.51 22.42
N GLU A 165 -1.29 15.61 23.36
CA GLU A 165 0.09 15.45 23.83
C GLU A 165 0.99 15.09 22.63
N GLU A 166 1.90 16.01 22.27
CA GLU A 166 2.98 15.76 21.31
C GLU A 166 4.03 14.81 21.90
N PRO A 167 4.60 13.90 21.10
CA PRO A 167 5.98 13.52 21.26
C PRO A 167 6.82 14.20 20.17
N HIS A 168 7.76 15.03 20.62
CA HIS A 168 8.80 15.63 19.78
C HIS A 168 9.67 14.55 19.10
N ALA A 169 9.97 14.75 17.81
CA ALA A 169 11.15 14.18 17.18
C ALA A 169 11.64 15.09 16.05
N ASP A 170 12.89 15.52 16.18
CA ASP A 170 13.65 16.32 15.22
C ASP A 170 13.69 15.66 13.83
N HIS A 171 13.29 16.41 12.80
CA HIS A 171 13.51 16.02 11.40
C HIS A 171 14.76 16.72 10.83
N PRO A 172 15.71 15.99 10.23
CA PRO A 172 16.65 16.56 9.29
C PRO A 172 16.01 16.74 7.90
N GLN A 173 16.30 17.88 7.27
CA GLN A 173 15.79 18.30 5.97
C GLN A 173 16.11 17.31 4.83
N HIS A 174 15.09 16.89 4.08
CA HIS A 174 15.28 16.16 2.82
C HIS A 174 15.32 17.11 1.61
N LYS A 175 16.44 17.04 0.88
CA LYS A 175 16.68 17.68 -0.42
C LYS A 175 15.68 17.20 -1.48
N LYS A 176 15.07 18.15 -2.18
CA LYS A 176 14.35 17.99 -3.45
C LYS A 176 15.26 17.38 -4.53
N ASN A 177 14.84 16.29 -5.14
CA ASN A 177 15.26 15.93 -6.50
C ASN A 177 14.04 16.05 -7.43
N GLN A 178 14.08 17.05 -8.29
CA GLN A 178 13.18 17.21 -9.43
C GLN A 178 13.51 16.13 -10.47
N SER A 179 12.51 15.34 -10.88
CA SER A 179 12.60 14.48 -12.06
C SER A 179 12.11 15.28 -13.27
N MET A 180 13.00 15.52 -14.22
CA MET A 180 12.63 16.00 -15.55
C MET A 180 11.83 14.94 -16.31
N LYS A 181 10.98 15.45 -17.20
CA LYS A 181 9.99 14.77 -18.02
C LYS A 181 10.58 14.64 -19.41
N ASP A 182 10.87 13.42 -19.86
CA ASP A 182 11.21 13.14 -21.27
C ASP A 182 10.32 12.01 -21.79
N HIS A 183 9.39 12.40 -22.68
CA HIS A 183 8.79 11.53 -23.67
C HIS A 183 8.66 12.33 -24.95
N GLN A 184 9.38 11.90 -25.99
CA GLN A 184 8.84 11.83 -27.34
C GLN A 184 9.67 10.86 -28.18
N ASP A 185 9.13 9.66 -28.34
CA ASP A 185 9.42 8.80 -29.48
C ASP A 185 8.69 9.36 -30.71
N GLN A 186 9.42 9.59 -31.80
CA GLN A 186 8.85 9.50 -33.14
C GLN A 186 9.68 8.55 -34.00
N ARG A 187 8.92 7.87 -34.85
CA ARG A 187 9.13 6.55 -35.44
C ARG A 187 9.72 6.68 -36.85
N SER A 188 10.34 5.59 -37.28
CA SER A 188 10.45 5.09 -38.67
C SER A 188 11.49 5.72 -39.61
N GLY A 189 12.28 4.82 -40.23
CA GLY A 189 12.94 5.11 -41.52
C GLY A 189 14.08 4.16 -41.87
N SER A 190 13.78 3.13 -42.65
CA SER A 190 14.62 2.03 -43.14
C SER A 190 15.83 2.41 -44.03
N ALA A 191 16.74 1.42 -44.19
CA ALA A 191 17.79 1.17 -45.23
C ALA A 191 19.19 1.17 -44.59
N GLY A 192 20.08 0.18 -44.72
CA GLY A 192 20.36 -0.78 -45.78
C GLY A 192 21.90 -0.78 -45.97
N LEU A 193 22.48 -1.95 -46.25
CA LEU A 193 23.87 -2.23 -46.68
C LEU A 193 24.90 -2.63 -45.60
N ASN A 194 25.27 -3.92 -45.68
CA ASN A 194 26.61 -4.49 -45.41
C ASN A 194 27.40 -4.52 -46.75
N PRO A 195 28.66 -5.00 -46.83
CA PRO A 195 29.76 -5.14 -45.84
C PRO A 195 31.09 -4.54 -46.39
N THR A 196 32.22 -4.60 -45.66
CA THR A 196 33.54 -4.98 -46.21
C THR A 196 34.57 -5.27 -45.10
N THR A 197 35.19 -6.44 -45.26
CA THR A 197 36.38 -7.09 -44.66
C THR A 197 37.64 -6.21 -44.55
N THR A 198 38.55 -6.47 -43.59
CA THR A 198 40.00 -6.76 -43.79
C THR A 198 40.69 -7.14 -42.46
N GLN A 199 41.54 -8.18 -42.55
CA GLN A 199 42.50 -8.77 -41.60
C GLN A 199 43.56 -7.74 -41.12
N GLN A 200 44.51 -7.93 -40.19
CA GLN A 200 45.36 -9.06 -39.77
C GLN A 200 46.24 -8.57 -38.57
N THR A 201 46.58 -9.48 -37.62
CA THR A 201 47.87 -9.71 -36.88
C THR A 201 48.82 -8.52 -36.54
N SER A 202 49.58 -8.44 -35.43
CA SER A 202 50.26 -9.44 -34.56
C SER A 202 51.03 -8.72 -33.43
N ASP A 203 51.23 -9.45 -32.31
CA ASP A 203 52.37 -9.53 -31.36
C ASP A 203 52.99 -8.33 -30.59
N GLU A 204 53.14 -8.57 -29.28
CA GLU A 204 53.88 -7.94 -28.15
C GLU A 204 55.43 -7.82 -28.35
N PRO A 205 56.28 -7.24 -27.43
CA PRO A 205 56.13 -7.02 -25.97
C PRO A 205 56.72 -5.72 -25.31
N LEU A 206 56.26 -5.48 -24.06
CA LEU A 206 56.92 -5.02 -22.81
C LEU A 206 58.02 -3.92 -22.78
N VAL A 207 57.76 -2.80 -22.08
CA VAL A 207 58.74 -2.06 -21.23
C VAL A 207 58.04 -1.45 -20.00
N GLU A 208 58.71 -1.62 -18.85
CA GLU A 208 58.38 -1.24 -17.48
C GLU A 208 58.92 0.17 -17.12
N GLY A 209 58.18 0.99 -16.34
CA GLY A 209 58.76 2.13 -15.60
C GLY A 209 57.96 3.44 -15.43
N GLN A 210 57.14 3.49 -14.36
CA GLN A 210 56.92 4.62 -13.42
C GLN A 210 55.89 5.76 -13.69
N PRO A 211 55.09 6.22 -12.67
CA PRO A 211 53.91 7.12 -12.79
C PRO A 211 54.16 8.53 -12.15
N PRO A 212 53.15 9.42 -11.94
CA PRO A 212 51.78 9.52 -12.48
C PRO A 212 51.49 10.87 -13.17
N ALA A 213 50.52 10.90 -14.07
CA ALA A 213 49.74 12.10 -14.37
C ALA A 213 48.27 11.74 -14.11
N GLU A 214 47.59 12.60 -13.36
CA GLU A 214 46.18 12.49 -13.02
C GLU A 214 45.35 12.49 -14.30
N ASP A 215 44.97 11.29 -14.75
CA ASP A 215 44.08 11.12 -15.88
C ASP A 215 42.77 10.47 -15.42
N GLN A 216 41.68 11.01 -15.94
CA GLN A 216 40.33 10.81 -15.47
C GLN A 216 39.95 9.35 -15.57
N GLY A 217 39.62 8.76 -14.43
CA GLY A 217 39.30 7.34 -14.29
C GLY A 217 38.23 6.91 -15.29
N THR A 218 38.65 6.10 -16.26
CA THR A 218 37.73 5.26 -17.04
C THR A 218 37.16 4.25 -16.05
N LYS A 219 35.96 4.53 -15.55
CA LYS A 219 35.25 3.74 -14.56
C LYS A 219 35.00 2.36 -15.17
N ALA A 220 35.86 1.40 -14.85
CA ALA A 220 35.67 0.00 -15.24
C ALA A 220 34.24 -0.40 -14.85
N ALA A 221 33.45 -0.83 -15.83
CA ALA A 221 32.10 -1.30 -15.61
C ALA A 221 32.17 -2.52 -14.68
N SER A 222 31.97 -2.28 -13.39
CA SER A 222 31.83 -3.31 -12.37
C SER A 222 30.83 -4.35 -12.89
N ALA A 223 31.28 -5.60 -13.01
CA ALA A 223 30.43 -6.70 -13.46
C ALA A 223 29.24 -6.81 -12.50
N PHE A 224 28.05 -6.54 -13.02
CA PHE A 224 26.80 -6.61 -12.28
C PHE A 224 26.60 -8.03 -11.77
N THR A 225 26.52 -8.17 -10.45
CA THR A 225 26.20 -9.44 -9.79
C THR A 225 24.86 -9.27 -9.07
N PRO A 226 23.79 -9.96 -9.50
CA PRO A 226 22.52 -9.98 -8.78
C PRO A 226 22.70 -10.52 -7.34
N CYS A 227 21.82 -10.14 -6.41
CA CYS A 227 21.82 -10.77 -5.09
C CYS A 227 21.15 -12.14 -5.14
N ASP A 228 21.44 -13.02 -4.17
CA ASP A 228 20.93 -14.40 -4.15
C ASP A 228 19.40 -14.49 -4.26
N LEU A 229 18.67 -13.52 -3.69
CA LEU A 229 17.21 -13.45 -3.82
C LEU A 229 16.78 -13.05 -5.23
N ALA A 230 17.51 -12.15 -5.89
CA ALA A 230 17.26 -11.79 -7.28
C ALA A 230 17.50 -13.00 -8.20
N GLU A 231 18.61 -13.73 -8.00
CA GLU A 231 18.90 -14.97 -8.73
C GLU A 231 17.79 -16.01 -8.53
N PHE A 232 17.31 -16.17 -7.30
CA PHE A 232 16.17 -17.05 -7.00
C PHE A 232 14.91 -16.64 -7.77
N ILE A 233 14.59 -15.34 -7.83
CA ILE A 233 13.45 -14.83 -8.58
C ILE A 233 13.64 -15.08 -10.08
N GLU A 234 14.83 -14.86 -10.64
CA GLU A 234 15.09 -15.11 -12.07
C GLU A 234 15.00 -16.59 -12.44
N ALA A 235 15.44 -17.49 -11.55
CA ALA A 235 15.35 -18.92 -11.75
C ALA A 235 13.90 -19.44 -11.75
N HIS A 236 13.00 -18.77 -11.03
CA HIS A 236 11.61 -19.19 -10.87
C HIS A 236 10.61 -18.30 -11.61
N SER A 237 11.08 -17.36 -12.44
CA SER A 237 10.20 -16.43 -13.17
C SER A 237 10.78 -16.02 -14.53
N LYS A 238 9.93 -15.33 -15.30
CA LYS A 238 10.30 -14.70 -16.58
C LYS A 238 10.87 -13.30 -16.42
N TYR A 239 11.14 -12.85 -15.18
CA TYR A 239 11.76 -11.55 -14.93
C TYR A 239 13.27 -11.61 -15.02
N ARG A 240 13.88 -10.49 -15.42
CA ARG A 240 15.34 -10.30 -15.47
C ARG A 240 15.69 -8.97 -14.83
N PHE A 241 16.62 -9.00 -13.89
CA PHE A 241 17.19 -7.83 -13.25
C PHE A 241 18.27 -7.24 -14.14
N GLN A 242 18.41 -5.92 -14.05
CA GLN A 242 19.39 -5.15 -14.82
C GLN A 242 20.27 -4.37 -13.83
N PRO A 243 21.51 -4.02 -14.24
CA PRO A 243 22.37 -3.14 -13.45
C PRO A 243 21.69 -1.82 -13.10
N GLY A 244 21.81 -1.39 -11.83
CA GLY A 244 21.13 -0.17 -11.33
C GLY A 244 19.60 -0.30 -11.27
N GLY A 245 19.08 -1.52 -11.32
CA GLY A 245 17.66 -1.83 -11.40
C GLY A 245 17.01 -2.14 -10.06
N GLN A 246 15.92 -2.91 -10.09
CA GLN A 246 15.13 -3.21 -8.89
C GLN A 246 15.83 -4.15 -7.89
N HIS A 247 16.98 -4.76 -8.24
CA HIS A 247 17.67 -5.70 -7.35
C HIS A 247 18.24 -5.02 -6.09
N GLU A 248 18.67 -3.75 -6.20
CA GLU A 248 19.19 -2.99 -5.05
C GLU A 248 18.13 -2.83 -3.96
N ARG A 249 16.86 -2.71 -4.34
CA ARG A 249 15.74 -2.61 -3.39
C ARG A 249 15.56 -3.86 -2.54
N LEU A 250 16.01 -5.03 -3.02
CA LEU A 250 15.98 -6.28 -2.25
C LEU A 250 17.09 -6.35 -1.19
N LEU A 251 18.12 -5.50 -1.31
CA LEU A 251 19.25 -5.38 -0.39
C LEU A 251 19.02 -4.34 0.71
N HIS A 252 18.00 -3.50 0.58
CA HIS A 252 17.74 -2.44 1.55
C HIS A 252 16.75 -2.86 2.63
N ILE A 253 17.02 -2.38 3.85
CA ILE A 253 16.10 -2.43 4.98
C ILE A 253 14.77 -1.78 4.56
N VAL A 254 13.68 -2.48 4.82
CA VAL A 254 12.33 -1.97 4.54
C VAL A 254 11.90 -1.13 5.72
N GLN A 255 11.64 0.16 5.48
CA GLN A 255 11.04 1.04 6.48
C GLN A 255 9.51 0.99 6.36
N ASP A 256 8.84 0.70 7.46
CA ASP A 256 7.39 0.81 7.59
C ASP A 256 7.03 1.60 8.85
N ARG A 257 6.46 2.80 8.65
CA ARG A 257 6.13 3.77 9.72
C ARG A 257 7.31 3.95 10.69
N ASP A 258 7.22 3.33 11.86
CA ASP A 258 8.18 3.43 12.97
C ASP A 258 9.02 2.15 13.16
N ARG A 259 8.93 1.21 12.22
CA ARG A 259 9.58 -0.09 12.29
C ARG A 259 10.54 -0.27 11.12
N GLN A 260 11.71 -0.81 11.43
CA GLN A 260 12.66 -1.27 10.43
C GLN A 260 12.54 -2.78 10.32
N HIS A 261 12.44 -3.26 9.09
CA HIS A 261 12.36 -4.67 8.79
C HIS A 261 13.61 -5.13 8.02
N PRO A 262 14.10 -6.35 8.27
CA PRO A 262 15.25 -6.90 7.56
C PRO A 262 15.06 -6.80 6.05
N ALA A 263 16.15 -6.59 5.32
CA ALA A 263 16.07 -6.57 3.87
C ALA A 263 15.52 -7.94 3.37
N PRO A 264 14.76 -7.97 2.27
CA PRO A 264 14.28 -9.23 1.69
C PRO A 264 15.42 -10.25 1.48
N SER A 265 16.59 -9.78 1.07
CA SER A 265 17.78 -10.63 0.90
C SER A 265 18.25 -11.24 2.23
N ASP A 266 18.14 -10.53 3.35
CA ASP A 266 18.53 -11.05 4.67
C ASP A 266 17.59 -12.15 5.13
N LEU A 267 16.28 -12.00 4.88
CA LEU A 267 15.28 -13.04 5.16
C LEU A 267 15.53 -14.29 4.32
N TYR A 268 15.92 -14.12 3.06
CA TYR A 268 16.29 -15.21 2.18
C TYR A 268 17.54 -15.98 2.66
N LEU A 269 18.49 -15.28 3.28
CA LEU A 269 19.71 -15.88 3.84
C LEU A 269 19.50 -16.49 5.24
N ASN A 270 18.46 -16.09 5.96
CA ASN A 270 18.19 -16.55 7.32
C ASN A 270 17.77 -18.02 7.35
N ARG A 271 18.63 -18.93 7.84
CA ARG A 271 18.35 -20.38 7.90
C ARG A 271 17.02 -20.76 8.56
N ALA A 272 16.57 -20.03 9.57
CA ALA A 272 15.34 -20.37 10.30
C ALA A 272 14.07 -19.98 9.52
N GLN A 273 14.16 -18.97 8.66
CA GLN A 273 13.01 -18.36 7.96
C GLN A 273 13.05 -18.60 6.44
N ARG A 274 14.21 -18.99 5.89
CA ARG A 274 14.50 -19.08 4.46
C ARG A 274 13.45 -19.86 3.68
N GLU A 275 13.05 -21.03 4.15
CA GLU A 275 12.14 -21.89 3.40
C GLU A 275 10.72 -21.32 3.33
N ALA A 276 10.22 -20.77 4.44
CA ALA A 276 8.94 -20.06 4.42
C ALA A 276 9.03 -18.79 3.56
N PHE A 277 10.16 -18.09 3.60
CA PHE A 277 10.37 -16.89 2.80
C PHE A 277 10.40 -17.21 1.31
N LYS A 278 11.09 -18.28 0.89
CA LYS A 278 11.06 -18.79 -0.49
C LYS A 278 9.64 -19.13 -0.92
N ALA A 279 8.90 -19.88 -0.11
CA ALA A 279 7.51 -20.24 -0.41
C ALA A 279 6.65 -18.99 -0.63
N TRP A 280 6.78 -18.00 0.26
CA TRP A 280 6.10 -16.72 0.10
C TRP A 280 6.51 -15.97 -1.18
N VAL A 281 7.81 -15.88 -1.49
CA VAL A 281 8.30 -15.24 -2.72
C VAL A 281 7.73 -15.92 -3.96
N LEU A 282 7.65 -17.26 -3.98
CA LEU A 282 7.03 -18.01 -5.08
C LEU A 282 5.56 -17.62 -5.29
N THR A 283 4.79 -17.46 -4.20
CA THR A 283 3.40 -16.97 -4.31
C THR A 283 3.32 -15.58 -4.95
N LYS A 284 4.32 -14.72 -4.71
CA LYS A 284 4.37 -13.37 -5.30
C LYS A 284 4.78 -13.41 -6.76
N ILE A 285 5.67 -14.33 -7.13
CA ILE A 285 6.02 -14.57 -8.52
C ILE A 285 4.77 -15.02 -9.30
N GLU A 286 4.05 -16.03 -8.81
CA GLU A 286 2.83 -16.54 -9.42
C GLU A 286 1.77 -15.44 -9.61
N TRP A 287 1.51 -14.65 -8.55
CA TRP A 287 0.64 -13.48 -8.62
C TRP A 287 1.08 -12.44 -9.65
N ALA A 288 2.39 -12.23 -9.80
CA ALA A 288 2.94 -11.25 -10.73
C ALA A 288 2.91 -11.74 -12.18
N GLU A 289 3.09 -13.04 -12.40
CA GLU A 289 2.99 -13.65 -13.71
C GLU A 289 1.54 -13.75 -14.18
N GLY A 290 0.61 -14.03 -13.27
CA GLY A 290 -0.83 -14.12 -13.51
C GLY A 290 -1.21 -15.37 -14.33
N GLU A 291 -2.14 -16.18 -13.84
CA GLU A 291 -2.54 -17.42 -14.53
C GLU A 291 -3.28 -17.18 -15.86
N THR A 292 -3.97 -16.04 -16.02
CA THR A 292 -4.84 -15.74 -17.19
C THR A 292 -4.78 -14.28 -17.66
N GLY A 293 -3.89 -13.47 -17.09
CA GLY A 293 -3.88 -12.01 -17.26
C GLY A 293 -2.58 -11.42 -17.82
N ARG A 294 -2.53 -10.08 -17.90
CA ARG A 294 -1.32 -9.34 -18.29
C ARG A 294 -0.29 -9.41 -17.16
N ARG A 295 0.86 -10.04 -17.42
CA ARG A 295 2.03 -10.07 -16.53
C ARG A 295 2.34 -8.68 -15.98
N LYS A 296 2.51 -8.58 -14.66
CA LYS A 296 2.85 -7.32 -13.97
C LYS A 296 4.31 -6.93 -14.26
N PRO A 297 4.70 -5.65 -14.14
CA PRO A 297 6.11 -5.28 -14.30
C PRO A 297 6.95 -5.74 -13.10
N LEU A 298 8.25 -5.95 -13.30
CA LEU A 298 9.21 -6.38 -12.25
C LEU A 298 9.16 -5.45 -11.02
N ARG A 299 9.01 -4.14 -11.24
CA ARG A 299 8.86 -3.15 -10.16
C ARG A 299 7.69 -3.46 -9.23
N SER A 300 6.58 -3.99 -9.76
CA SER A 300 5.41 -4.37 -8.95
C SER A 300 5.69 -5.62 -8.12
N LEU A 301 6.36 -6.63 -8.68
CA LEU A 301 6.78 -7.82 -7.94
C LEU A 301 7.72 -7.45 -6.79
N VAL A 302 8.77 -6.69 -7.07
CA VAL A 302 9.73 -6.24 -6.05
C VAL A 302 9.05 -5.37 -4.99
N SER A 303 8.11 -4.50 -5.39
CA SER A 303 7.34 -3.71 -4.43
C SER A 303 6.45 -4.56 -3.54
N ALA A 304 5.87 -5.66 -4.04
CA ALA A 304 5.08 -6.58 -3.24
C ALA A 304 5.99 -7.35 -2.24
N ILE A 305 7.16 -7.78 -2.69
CA ILE A 305 8.17 -8.42 -1.84
C ILE A 305 8.68 -7.46 -0.75
N CYS A 306 8.80 -6.17 -1.03
CA CYS A 306 9.23 -5.20 -0.02
C CYS A 306 8.09 -4.69 0.88
N ASN A 307 6.83 -5.09 0.68
CA ASN A 307 5.70 -4.54 1.44
C ASN A 307 5.24 -5.51 2.52
N TYR A 308 5.85 -5.42 3.71
CA TYR A 308 5.67 -6.44 4.76
C TYR A 308 4.36 -6.29 5.54
N ALA A 309 3.74 -5.10 5.53
CA ALA A 309 2.63 -4.75 6.39
C ALA A 309 1.24 -4.97 5.78
N GLN A 310 1.14 -5.10 4.45
CA GLN A 310 -0.16 -5.28 3.83
C GLN A 310 -0.73 -6.67 4.14
N PRO A 311 -1.97 -6.82 4.65
CA PRO A 311 -2.53 -8.12 5.01
C PRO A 311 -2.53 -9.14 3.87
N GLN A 312 -2.71 -8.66 2.63
CA GLN A 312 -2.83 -9.51 1.43
C GLN A 312 -1.47 -9.88 0.83
N PHE A 313 -0.46 -9.05 1.08
CA PHE A 313 0.84 -9.15 0.41
C PHE A 313 2.01 -9.32 1.36
N GLY A 314 1.80 -9.14 2.65
CA GLY A 314 2.83 -8.96 3.65
C GLY A 314 3.47 -10.26 4.12
N TRP A 315 4.78 -10.20 4.29
CA TRP A 315 5.57 -11.28 4.85
C TRP A 315 5.12 -11.68 6.26
N PHE A 316 4.73 -10.73 7.12
CA PHE A 316 4.38 -11.03 8.50
C PHE A 316 3.07 -11.80 8.65
N ALA A 317 2.04 -11.43 7.87
CA ALA A 317 0.79 -12.18 7.86
C ALA A 317 1.04 -13.63 7.42
N PHE A 318 1.79 -13.81 6.32
CA PHE A 318 2.19 -15.13 5.84
C PHE A 318 2.98 -15.92 6.89
N TRP A 319 3.96 -15.28 7.54
CA TRP A 319 4.83 -15.95 8.49
C TRP A 319 4.09 -16.40 9.76
N SER A 320 3.17 -15.58 10.26
CA SER A 320 2.29 -15.95 11.39
C SER A 320 1.45 -17.18 11.05
N ASP A 321 0.76 -17.17 9.90
CA ASP A 321 -0.06 -18.29 9.43
C ASP A 321 0.78 -19.56 9.25
N TRP A 322 1.99 -19.42 8.70
CA TRP A 322 2.93 -20.53 8.51
C TRP A 322 3.34 -21.16 9.85
N ILE A 323 3.64 -20.34 10.86
CA ILE A 323 3.98 -20.84 12.21
C ILE A 323 2.78 -21.56 12.83
N GLU A 324 1.58 -20.96 12.79
CA GLU A 324 0.37 -21.54 13.39
C GLU A 324 0.05 -22.91 12.77
N GLN A 325 0.16 -23.04 11.45
CA GLN A 325 -0.05 -24.33 10.77
C GLN A 325 0.97 -25.40 11.18
N ARG A 326 2.24 -25.03 11.39
CA ARG A 326 3.25 -25.97 11.89
C ARG A 326 2.97 -26.42 13.33
N GLN A 327 2.40 -25.55 14.15
CA GLN A 327 2.02 -25.89 15.53
C GLN A 327 0.77 -26.76 15.57
N GLY A 328 -0.26 -26.44 14.76
CA GLY A 328 -1.48 -27.24 14.65
C GLY A 328 -1.24 -28.67 14.15
N ALA A 329 -0.36 -28.83 13.15
CA ALA A 329 0.01 -30.15 12.63
C ALA A 329 0.74 -31.04 13.67
N LYS A 330 1.27 -30.46 14.75
CA LYS A 330 1.93 -31.19 15.83
C LYS A 330 0.94 -31.62 16.93
N GLY A 331 -0.23 -30.97 17.03
CA GLY A 331 -1.26 -31.25 18.04
C GLY A 331 -2.20 -32.40 17.69
N GLU A 332 -2.40 -32.72 16.40
CA GLU A 332 -3.33 -33.78 15.97
C GLU A 332 -2.77 -35.21 16.03
N ARG A 333 -1.48 -35.40 16.32
CA ARG A 333 -0.90 -36.75 16.50
C ARG A 333 -1.03 -37.34 17.91
N GLY A 334 -1.75 -36.67 18.82
CA GLY A 334 -1.81 -37.04 20.24
C GLY A 334 -3.04 -37.81 20.70
N ALA A 335 -3.99 -38.16 19.82
CA ALA A 335 -5.16 -38.95 20.18
C ALA A 335 -4.95 -40.44 19.82
N GLU A 336 -3.97 -41.07 20.46
CA GLU A 336 -3.88 -42.54 20.45
C GLU A 336 -4.93 -43.12 21.41
N THR A 337 -5.75 -44.01 20.85
CA THR A 337 -6.73 -44.81 21.57
C THR A 337 -6.00 -45.84 22.46
N PRO A 338 -6.37 -46.02 23.74
CA PRO A 338 -5.76 -47.05 24.57
C PRO A 338 -6.35 -48.43 24.24
N GLY A 339 -5.51 -49.33 23.73
CA GLY A 339 -5.77 -50.77 23.81
C GLY A 339 -5.33 -51.55 22.56
N ASP A 340 -4.19 -52.24 22.64
CA ASP A 340 -4.08 -53.72 22.62
C ASP A 340 -2.61 -54.15 22.36
N PRO A 341 -1.95 -54.96 23.21
CA PRO A 341 -0.57 -55.38 22.99
C PRO A 341 -0.50 -56.73 22.26
N GLY A 342 -0.03 -56.72 21.01
CA GLY A 342 0.07 -57.93 20.19
C GLY A 342 1.20 -57.94 19.15
N ARG A 343 2.44 -58.14 19.61
CA ARG A 343 3.46 -59.03 19.02
C ARG A 343 3.61 -59.10 17.47
N ALA A 344 4.75 -58.63 16.95
CA ALA A 344 5.72 -59.45 16.18
C ALA A 344 6.98 -58.66 15.74
N LYS A 345 8.13 -59.29 15.98
CA LYS A 345 9.47 -58.91 15.46
C LYS A 345 9.53 -59.10 13.94
N GLY A 346 10.13 -58.14 13.23
CA GLY A 346 10.55 -58.29 11.84
C GLY A 346 11.76 -57.39 11.53
N THR A 347 12.94 -58.01 11.51
CA THR A 347 14.21 -57.50 10.97
C THR A 347 14.15 -57.29 9.46
N GLY A 348 14.70 -56.19 8.93
CA GLY A 348 15.00 -56.09 7.49
C GLY A 348 15.43 -54.71 6.98
N GLY A 349 16.75 -54.57 6.79
CA GLY A 349 17.44 -53.83 5.71
C GLY A 349 17.00 -52.42 5.28
N SER A 350 17.86 -51.43 5.51
CA SER A 350 17.82 -50.13 4.82
C SER A 350 18.49 -50.22 3.44
N PRO A 351 17.86 -49.72 2.36
CA PRO A 351 18.54 -49.43 1.10
C PRO A 351 19.10 -47.98 1.10
N PRO A 352 20.21 -47.71 0.39
CA PRO A 352 20.74 -46.37 0.22
C PRO A 352 20.03 -45.61 -0.91
N ASP A 353 20.11 -44.29 -0.87
CA ASP A 353 19.69 -43.32 -1.90
C ASP A 353 18.18 -43.12 -2.09
N GLN A 354 17.50 -42.76 -0.99
CA GLN A 354 16.28 -41.95 -1.05
C GLN A 354 16.65 -40.48 -0.81
N GLU A 355 16.60 -39.66 -1.86
CA GLU A 355 16.41 -38.21 -1.72
C GLU A 355 15.31 -37.96 -0.69
N SER A 356 15.62 -37.09 0.27
CA SER A 356 14.93 -37.07 1.55
C SER A 356 13.41 -36.97 1.39
N SER A 357 12.70 -37.96 1.95
CA SER A 357 11.23 -37.99 2.10
C SER A 357 10.66 -36.78 2.87
N ALA A 358 11.48 -35.81 3.27
CA ALA A 358 11.10 -34.53 3.86
C ALA A 358 10.70 -33.47 2.82
N GLU A 359 11.11 -33.60 1.55
CA GLU A 359 10.78 -32.63 0.49
C GLU A 359 9.39 -32.86 -0.14
N GLN A 360 8.87 -34.10 -0.16
CA GLN A 360 7.52 -34.41 -0.62
C GLN A 360 6.38 -33.87 0.29
N PRO A 361 6.42 -34.00 1.63
CA PRO A 361 5.44 -33.37 2.50
C PRO A 361 5.53 -31.84 2.48
N HIS A 362 6.70 -31.29 2.15
CA HIS A 362 6.95 -29.84 2.01
C HIS A 362 6.19 -29.24 0.81
N TRP A 363 6.27 -29.85 -0.38
CA TRP A 363 5.50 -29.38 -1.54
C TRP A 363 4.00 -29.57 -1.37
N ALA A 364 3.55 -30.60 -0.65
CA ALA A 364 2.13 -30.77 -0.32
C ALA A 364 1.63 -29.68 0.66
N GLN A 365 2.49 -29.21 1.57
CA GLN A 365 2.16 -28.15 2.52
C GLN A 365 2.14 -26.77 1.85
N VAL A 366 3.11 -26.50 0.96
CA VAL A 366 3.13 -25.31 0.10
C VAL A 366 1.93 -25.31 -0.87
N ALA A 367 1.62 -26.44 -1.50
CA ALA A 367 0.47 -26.57 -2.41
C ALA A 367 -0.87 -26.41 -1.68
N ARG A 368 -1.02 -26.95 -0.46
CA ARG A 368 -2.23 -26.73 0.37
C ARG A 368 -2.39 -25.26 0.77
N PHE A 369 -1.28 -24.58 1.06
CA PHE A 369 -1.31 -23.16 1.36
C PHE A 369 -1.70 -22.33 0.13
N LEU A 370 -1.05 -22.58 -1.03
CA LEU A 370 -1.39 -21.95 -2.32
C LEU A 370 -2.86 -22.15 -2.68
N ALA A 371 -3.39 -23.37 -2.51
CA ALA A 371 -4.79 -23.70 -2.76
C ALA A 371 -5.78 -23.00 -1.81
N ASN A 372 -5.34 -22.55 -0.63
CA ASN A 372 -6.16 -21.81 0.32
C ASN A 372 -6.02 -20.28 0.15
N ALA A 373 -4.84 -19.80 -0.23
CA ALA A 373 -4.59 -18.39 -0.54
C ALA A 373 -5.37 -17.92 -1.78
N GLY A 374 -5.54 -18.79 -2.79
CA GLY A 374 -6.37 -18.50 -3.97
C GLY A 374 -7.87 -18.33 -3.66
N LYS A 375 -8.38 -18.89 -2.56
CA LYS A 375 -9.80 -18.81 -2.16
C LYS A 375 -10.17 -17.50 -1.46
N GLN A 376 -9.21 -16.66 -1.11
CA GLN A 376 -9.47 -15.35 -0.47
C GLN A 376 -9.53 -14.19 -1.48
N VAL A 377 -9.47 -14.47 -2.79
CA VAL A 377 -9.43 -13.46 -3.87
C VAL A 377 -10.74 -13.41 -4.69
N ASP A 378 -11.75 -14.21 -4.34
CA ASP A 378 -13.08 -14.18 -4.97
C ASP A 378 -14.12 -13.41 -4.15
#